data_AF-A0AAU5UTH4-F1
#
_entry.id   AF-A0AAU5UTH4-F1
#
_cell.length_a   1.000
_cell.length_b   1.000
_cell.length_c   1.000
_cell.angle_alpha   90.00
_cell.angle_beta   90.00
_cell.angle_gamma   90.00
#
_symmetry.space_group_name_H-M   'P 1'
#
loop_
_entity.id
_entity.type
_entity.pdbx_description
1 polymer ?
#
loop_
_entity_poly.entity_id
_entity_poly.type
_entity_poly.pdbx_seq_one_letter_code
_entity_poly.pdbx_strand_id
1 'polypeptide(L)'
;MTTNDLRELLRATAAEASDTVDLAEDTVAIRIRHRRTRNRRLAVGATALAAAVVIAGTTWAVRPSGSQSPPASKQSAATAPPRIVQSDFDGPSGMEAALPTTLTADADGCVRAGRSDTTLVWPRGYIVRGDSQSFEILDAANKVIARSGTPITIGGGGADRFQDTWTGQACATNGPLWMVGTVSTR
;
A
#
# COMPACT_ATOMS: atom_id res chain seq x y z
N MET A 1 51.45 5.88 -27.47
CA MET A 1 50.21 6.64 -27.30
C MET A 1 50.56 7.96 -26.61
N THR A 2 50.63 9.03 -27.39
CA THR A 2 51.01 10.36 -26.88
C THR A 2 49.74 11.15 -26.56
N THR A 3 49.86 12.19 -25.72
CA THR A 3 48.77 13.02 -25.22
C THR A 3 47.92 13.69 -26.33
N ASN A 4 48.40 13.69 -27.57
CA ASN A 4 47.68 14.17 -28.74
C ASN A 4 46.60 13.18 -29.24
N ASP A 5 46.79 11.86 -29.10
CA ASP A 5 45.78 10.85 -29.49
C ASP A 5 44.50 10.99 -28.66
N LEU A 6 44.65 11.21 -27.35
CA LEU A 6 43.53 11.40 -26.43
C LEU A 6 42.75 12.68 -26.74
N ARG A 7 43.43 13.73 -27.22
CA ARG A 7 42.81 15.00 -27.58
C ARG A 7 42.05 14.92 -28.91
N GLU A 8 42.52 14.12 -29.86
CA GLU A 8 41.78 13.84 -31.09
C GLU A 8 40.54 12.98 -30.82
N LEU A 9 40.66 11.93 -30.01
CA LEU A 9 39.52 11.08 -29.65
C LEU A 9 38.43 11.86 -28.89
N LEU A 10 38.81 12.77 -27.99
CA LEU A 10 37.86 13.63 -27.29
C LEU A 10 37.22 14.70 -28.18
N ARG A 11 37.92 15.18 -29.23
CA ARG A 11 37.33 16.10 -30.20
C ARG A 11 36.40 15.40 -31.18
N ALA A 12 36.73 14.19 -31.60
CA ALA A 12 35.87 13.38 -32.47
C ALA A 12 34.54 13.03 -31.78
N THR A 13 34.61 12.59 -30.51
CA THR A 13 33.42 12.27 -29.70
C THR A 13 32.56 13.50 -29.35
N ALA A 14 33.18 14.68 -29.20
CA ALA A 14 32.44 15.93 -28.99
C ALA A 14 31.79 16.48 -30.26
N ALA A 15 32.26 16.09 -31.46
CA ALA A 15 31.66 16.49 -32.73
C ALA A 15 30.50 15.57 -33.15
N GLU A 16 30.43 14.34 -32.63
CA GLU A 16 29.35 13.38 -32.92
C GLU A 16 28.17 13.45 -31.93
N ALA A 17 28.35 14.10 -30.77
CA ALA A 17 27.30 14.29 -29.78
C ALA A 17 26.61 15.65 -29.93
N SER A 18 25.92 15.87 -31.06
CA SER A 18 24.95 16.97 -31.18
C SER A 18 23.54 16.40 -31.15
N ASP A 19 23.01 16.44 -29.94
CA ASP A 19 21.69 16.08 -29.46
C ASP A 19 20.59 16.85 -30.23
N THR A 20 19.81 16.15 -31.04
CA THR A 20 18.50 16.62 -31.50
C THR A 20 17.48 15.53 -31.19
N VAL A 21 17.15 15.41 -29.91
CA VAL A 21 15.91 14.74 -29.52
C VAL A 21 14.77 15.68 -29.90
N ASP A 22 14.02 15.29 -30.92
CA ASP A 22 12.73 15.89 -31.28
C ASP A 22 11.72 15.60 -30.15
N LEU A 23 11.78 16.42 -29.10
CA LEU A 23 10.78 16.45 -28.06
C LEU A 23 9.60 17.23 -28.62
N ALA A 24 8.55 16.51 -29.03
CA ALA A 24 7.23 17.06 -29.29
C ALA A 24 6.62 17.64 -27.99
N GLU A 25 7.18 18.74 -27.49
CA GLU A 25 6.76 19.46 -26.27
C GLU A 25 5.40 20.15 -26.42
N ASP A 26 4.91 20.36 -27.65
CA ASP A 26 3.65 21.08 -27.87
C ASP A 26 2.40 20.26 -27.52
N THR A 27 2.51 18.94 -27.33
CA THR A 27 1.36 18.09 -27.00
C THR A 27 1.15 17.89 -25.50
N VAL A 28 2.19 18.06 -24.67
CA VAL A 28 2.13 17.77 -23.23
C VAL A 28 1.65 18.99 -22.44
N ALA A 29 1.96 20.20 -22.89
CA ALA A 29 1.56 21.44 -22.22
C ALA A 29 0.02 21.69 -22.23
N ILE A 30 -0.69 21.18 -23.23
CA ILE A 30 -2.15 21.37 -23.36
C ILE A 30 -2.91 20.50 -22.34
N ARG A 31 -2.38 19.31 -21.98
CA ARG A 31 -3.11 18.36 -21.10
C ARG A 31 -3.07 18.76 -19.62
N ILE A 32 -2.02 19.44 -19.18
CA ILE A 32 -1.83 19.83 -17.77
C ILE A 32 -2.70 21.06 -17.42
N ARG A 33 -3.01 21.93 -18.38
CA ARG A 33 -3.81 23.14 -18.13
C ARG A 33 -5.32 22.88 -18.04
N HIS A 34 -5.84 21.84 -18.69
CA HIS A 34 -7.28 21.58 -18.74
C HIS A 34 -7.87 20.96 -17.48
N ARG A 35 -7.05 20.33 -16.62
CA ARG A 35 -7.57 19.69 -15.40
C ARG A 35 -7.84 20.67 -14.25
N ARG A 36 -7.25 21.88 -14.29
CA ARG A 36 -7.29 22.83 -13.16
C ARG A 36 -8.51 23.75 -13.15
N THR A 37 -9.23 23.89 -14.26
CA THR A 37 -10.39 24.80 -14.38
C THR A 37 -11.74 24.13 -14.12
N ARG A 38 -11.83 22.79 -14.06
CA ARG A 38 -13.11 22.07 -13.92
C ARG A 38 -13.58 21.85 -12.48
N ASN A 39 -12.74 22.04 -11.46
CA ASN A 39 -13.10 21.81 -10.05
C ASN A 39 -13.50 23.08 -9.26
N ARG A 40 -13.94 24.15 -9.94
CA ARG A 40 -14.35 25.42 -9.30
C ARG A 40 -15.84 25.72 -9.35
N ARG A 41 -16.70 24.70 -9.27
CA ARG A 41 -18.15 24.87 -9.04
C ARG A 41 -18.64 23.78 -8.10
N LEU A 42 -19.62 24.15 -7.24
CA LEU A 42 -20.18 23.49 -6.04
C LEU A 42 -19.56 24.04 -4.73
N ALA A 43 -20.05 25.18 -4.22
CA ALA A 43 -21.25 25.39 -3.36
C ALA A 43 -20.90 25.13 -1.86
N VAL A 44 -20.73 26.16 -1.02
CA VAL A 44 -21.77 26.87 -0.25
C VAL A 44 -22.69 25.92 0.53
N GLY A 45 -22.62 25.98 1.86
CA GLY A 45 -23.60 25.34 2.75
C GLY A 45 -23.09 25.19 4.18
N ALA A 46 -23.23 26.24 4.98
CA ALA A 46 -22.98 26.24 6.42
C ALA A 46 -24.12 25.57 7.19
N THR A 47 -23.83 24.92 8.32
CA THR A 47 -24.65 24.96 9.53
C THR A 47 -23.80 24.61 10.75
N ALA A 48 -23.66 25.59 11.66
CA ALA A 48 -23.20 25.41 13.03
C ALA A 48 -24.38 24.96 13.90
N LEU A 49 -24.15 24.09 14.90
CA LEU A 49 -24.91 24.07 16.15
C LEU A 49 -24.02 23.58 17.30
N ALA A 50 -24.11 24.32 18.40
CA ALA A 50 -23.31 24.23 19.62
C ALA A 50 -23.92 23.26 20.65
N ALA A 51 -23.10 22.82 21.61
CA ALA A 51 -23.28 23.01 23.06
C ALA A 51 -22.66 21.87 23.88
N ALA A 52 -21.90 22.25 24.90
CA ALA A 52 -21.36 21.40 25.95
C ALA A 52 -22.41 21.10 27.02
N VAL A 53 -22.36 19.91 27.62
CA VAL A 53 -22.91 19.65 28.96
C VAL A 53 -21.95 18.76 29.75
N VAL A 54 -21.47 19.28 30.87
CA VAL A 54 -20.83 18.55 31.98
C VAL A 54 -21.87 18.41 33.10
N ILE A 55 -21.93 17.25 33.78
CA ILE A 55 -22.34 16.97 35.18
C ILE A 55 -22.25 15.42 35.30
N ALA A 56 -21.36 14.79 36.08
CA ALA A 56 -21.10 14.76 37.53
C ALA A 56 -22.08 13.88 38.35
N GLY A 57 -21.50 12.94 39.13
CA GLY A 57 -22.14 12.15 40.20
C GLY A 57 -22.72 10.78 39.73
N THR A 58 -22.66 9.67 40.46
CA THR A 58 -22.46 9.45 41.90
C THR A 58 -21.97 8.01 42.15
N THR A 59 -21.21 7.84 43.23
CA THR A 59 -20.81 6.58 43.84
C THR A 59 -21.98 5.83 44.47
N TRP A 60 -22.08 4.51 44.31
CA TRP A 60 -22.75 3.66 45.29
C TRP A 60 -22.00 2.35 45.51
N ALA A 61 -22.16 1.88 46.74
CA ALA A 61 -21.34 0.95 47.47
C ALA A 61 -21.60 -0.52 47.14
N VAL A 62 -20.58 -1.33 47.42
CA VAL A 62 -20.60 -2.80 47.46
C VAL A 62 -21.67 -3.32 48.42
N ARG A 63 -22.38 -4.39 48.05
CA ARG A 63 -22.70 -5.47 49.00
C ARG A 63 -22.79 -6.84 48.30
N PRO A 64 -22.31 -7.91 48.96
CA PRO A 64 -22.07 -9.22 48.37
C PRO A 64 -23.30 -10.13 48.52
N SER A 65 -23.58 -11.00 47.55
CA SER A 65 -24.29 -12.29 47.72
C SER A 65 -24.27 -13.07 46.42
N GLY A 66 -24.01 -14.37 46.53
CA GLY A 66 -23.64 -15.26 45.44
C GLY A 66 -24.58 -15.30 44.24
N SER A 67 -23.99 -15.17 43.06
CA SER A 67 -24.16 -16.12 41.95
C SER A 67 -23.00 -15.88 41.01
N GLN A 68 -22.03 -16.79 41.05
CA GLN A 68 -20.84 -16.78 40.20
C GLN A 68 -21.30 -17.04 38.76
N SER A 69 -21.74 -15.97 38.08
CA SER A 69 -21.87 -15.97 36.63
C SER A 69 -20.46 -16.18 36.08
N PRO A 70 -20.23 -17.16 35.19
CA PRO A 70 -18.92 -17.28 34.56
C PRO A 70 -18.60 -15.94 33.90
N PRO A 71 -17.34 -15.46 33.96
CA PRO A 71 -16.97 -14.25 33.26
C PRO A 71 -17.41 -14.45 31.82
N ALA A 72 -18.25 -13.55 31.32
CA ALA A 72 -18.50 -13.44 29.89
C ALA A 72 -17.12 -13.45 29.26
N SER A 73 -16.76 -14.57 28.64
CA SER A 73 -15.61 -14.62 27.77
C SER A 73 -15.85 -13.44 26.86
N LYS A 74 -14.96 -12.44 26.92
CA LYS A 74 -14.81 -11.50 25.83
C LYS A 74 -14.58 -12.42 24.64
N GLN A 75 -15.66 -12.74 23.93
CA GLN A 75 -15.59 -13.32 22.62
C GLN A 75 -14.85 -12.23 21.86
N SER A 76 -13.52 -12.35 21.81
CA SER A 76 -12.75 -11.81 20.70
C SER A 76 -13.58 -12.22 19.51
N ALA A 77 -14.27 -11.25 18.90
CA ALA A 77 -14.88 -11.45 17.60
C ALA A 77 -13.80 -12.15 16.79
N ALA A 78 -14.06 -13.38 16.36
CA ALA A 78 -13.05 -14.20 15.73
C ALA A 78 -12.69 -13.49 14.42
N THR A 79 -11.61 -12.69 14.45
CA THR A 79 -11.19 -11.97 13.27
C THR A 79 -10.71 -13.00 12.26
N ALA A 80 -11.13 -12.85 11.01
CA ALA A 80 -10.78 -13.78 9.95
C ALA A 80 -9.24 -13.94 9.85
N PRO A 81 -8.76 -15.16 9.57
CA PRO A 81 -7.34 -15.39 9.40
C PRO A 81 -6.80 -14.55 8.24
N PRO A 82 -5.55 -14.04 8.36
CA PRO A 82 -4.98 -13.19 7.33
C PRO A 82 -4.78 -14.00 6.04
N ARG A 83 -5.08 -13.37 4.90
CA ARG A 83 -4.87 -13.91 3.56
C ARG A 83 -4.27 -12.85 2.64
N ILE A 84 -3.53 -13.32 1.65
CA ILE A 84 -2.89 -12.48 0.64
C ILE A 84 -3.43 -12.83 -0.75
N VAL A 85 -3.38 -11.84 -1.63
CA VAL A 85 -3.58 -12.05 -3.08
C VAL A 85 -2.24 -12.47 -3.67
N GLN A 86 -2.26 -13.47 -4.55
CA GLN A 86 -1.07 -13.88 -5.29
C GLN A 86 -1.30 -13.81 -6.78
N SER A 87 -0.29 -13.34 -7.51
CA SER A 87 -0.25 -13.49 -8.96
C SER A 87 0.07 -14.93 -9.35
N ASP A 88 -0.08 -15.22 -10.64
CA ASP A 88 0.37 -16.44 -11.29
C ASP A 88 1.88 -16.43 -11.61
N PHE A 89 2.58 -15.32 -11.38
CA PHE A 89 4.02 -15.18 -11.57
C PHE A 89 4.78 -15.40 -10.25
N ASP A 90 5.89 -16.13 -10.30
CA ASP A 90 6.71 -16.49 -9.12
C ASP A 90 7.87 -15.50 -8.85
N GLY A 91 8.15 -14.60 -9.78
CA GLY A 91 9.15 -13.54 -9.60
C GLY A 91 8.56 -12.23 -9.05
N PRO A 92 9.43 -11.33 -8.56
CA PRO A 92 9.02 -9.98 -8.19
C PRO A 92 8.52 -9.21 -9.41
N SER A 93 7.54 -8.33 -9.20
CA SER A 93 7.19 -7.31 -10.20
C SER A 93 8.38 -6.39 -10.50
N GLY A 94 8.35 -5.75 -11.68
CA GLY A 94 9.25 -4.63 -11.99
C GLY A 94 9.14 -3.50 -10.96
N MET A 95 10.21 -2.72 -10.82
CA MET A 95 10.30 -1.62 -9.85
C MET A 95 10.01 -0.26 -10.49
N GLU A 96 8.73 0.00 -10.74
CA GLU A 96 8.27 1.29 -11.28
C GLU A 96 8.28 2.38 -10.19
N ALA A 97 7.92 2.00 -8.96
CA ALA A 97 7.88 2.92 -7.84
C ALA A 97 8.07 2.22 -6.49
N ALA A 98 8.20 3.03 -5.45
CA ALA A 98 8.31 2.59 -4.06
C ALA A 98 7.05 3.01 -3.29
N LEU A 99 6.48 2.09 -2.53
CA LEU A 99 5.30 2.29 -1.69
C LEU A 99 5.70 2.18 -0.20
N PRO A 100 5.93 3.30 0.50
CA PRO A 100 6.13 3.30 1.94
C PRO A 100 4.81 3.02 2.65
N THR A 101 4.74 1.95 3.45
CA THR A 101 3.50 1.52 4.10
C THR A 101 3.73 0.70 5.37
N THR A 102 2.64 0.31 6.02
CA THR A 102 2.58 -0.78 7.00
C THR A 102 1.61 -1.84 6.46
N LEU A 103 1.76 -3.09 6.91
CA LEU A 103 0.79 -4.14 6.58
C LEU A 103 -0.31 -4.20 7.63
N THR A 104 -1.56 -4.26 7.17
CA THR A 104 -2.76 -4.41 8.00
C THR A 104 -3.70 -5.43 7.37
N ALA A 105 -4.44 -6.19 8.18
CA ALA A 105 -5.55 -7.01 7.69
C ALA A 105 -6.87 -6.27 7.88
N ASP A 106 -7.76 -6.32 6.88
CA ASP A 106 -9.12 -5.79 7.03
C ASP A 106 -10.03 -6.75 7.82
N ALA A 107 -11.30 -6.38 7.99
CA ALA A 107 -12.29 -7.19 8.73
C ALA A 107 -12.50 -8.58 8.11
N ASP A 108 -12.32 -8.68 6.80
CA ASP A 108 -12.42 -9.95 6.10
C ASP A 108 -11.12 -10.75 6.19
N GLY A 109 -10.01 -10.16 6.63
CA GLY A 109 -8.70 -10.82 6.75
C GLY A 109 -7.78 -10.58 5.54
N CYS A 110 -8.13 -9.70 4.61
CA CYS A 110 -7.25 -9.38 3.48
C CYS A 110 -6.12 -8.46 3.91
N VAL A 111 -4.89 -8.88 3.65
CA VAL A 111 -3.69 -8.07 3.94
C VAL A 111 -3.55 -6.96 2.90
N ARG A 112 -3.40 -5.73 3.38
CA ARG A 112 -3.34 -4.50 2.59
C ARG A 112 -2.21 -3.58 3.02
N ALA A 113 -1.92 -2.60 2.17
CA ALA A 113 -1.13 -1.43 2.56
C ALA A 113 -1.98 -0.48 3.41
N GLY A 114 -1.66 -0.36 4.70
CA GLY A 114 -2.49 0.29 5.71
C GLY A 114 -2.72 1.81 5.54
N ARG A 115 -2.01 2.48 4.63
CA ARG A 115 -2.21 3.92 4.34
C ARG A 115 -3.13 4.22 3.16
N SER A 116 -3.34 3.26 2.26
CA SER A 116 -3.90 3.54 0.94
C SER A 116 -4.96 2.52 0.49
N ASP A 117 -5.42 1.65 1.40
CA ASP A 117 -6.33 0.52 1.13
C ASP A 117 -5.94 -0.30 -0.11
N THR A 118 -4.66 -0.25 -0.48
CA THR A 118 -4.13 -0.82 -1.71
C THR A 118 -4.00 -2.33 -1.53
N THR A 119 -4.56 -3.07 -2.48
CA THR A 119 -4.44 -4.53 -2.49
C THR A 119 -3.05 -4.88 -2.99
N LEU A 120 -2.30 -5.60 -2.17
CA LEU A 120 -0.96 -6.07 -2.51
C LEU A 120 -1.07 -7.42 -3.21
N VAL A 121 -0.58 -7.49 -4.44
CA VAL A 121 -0.53 -8.70 -5.26
C VAL A 121 0.88 -9.27 -5.13
N TRP A 122 1.02 -10.32 -4.33
CA TRP A 122 2.30 -10.95 -4.04
C TRP A 122 2.68 -11.94 -5.14
N PRO A 123 3.98 -12.20 -5.36
CA PRO A 123 4.37 -13.31 -6.21
C PRO A 123 3.85 -14.65 -5.67
N ARG A 124 3.67 -15.60 -6.59
CA ARG A 124 3.34 -16.98 -6.27
C ARG A 124 4.38 -17.58 -5.32
N GLY A 125 3.91 -18.35 -4.35
CA GLY A 125 4.75 -19.03 -3.35
C GLY A 125 4.96 -18.23 -2.07
N TYR A 126 4.62 -16.94 -2.05
CA TYR A 126 4.57 -16.17 -0.81
C TYR A 126 3.42 -16.67 0.07
N ILE A 127 3.56 -16.54 1.38
CA ILE A 127 2.52 -16.96 2.33
C ILE A 127 2.41 -15.96 3.47
N VAL A 128 1.26 -15.98 4.14
CA VAL A 128 1.03 -15.23 5.38
C VAL A 128 0.81 -16.20 6.53
N ARG A 129 1.37 -15.89 7.71
CA ARG A 129 1.22 -16.66 8.95
C ARG A 129 0.88 -15.75 10.12
N GLY A 130 0.07 -16.23 11.05
CA GLY A 130 -0.36 -15.49 12.22
C GLY A 130 -1.87 -15.22 12.22
N ASP A 131 -2.28 -14.13 12.85
CA ASP A 131 -3.66 -13.67 12.95
C ASP A 131 -3.83 -12.25 12.39
N SER A 132 -5.06 -11.75 12.33
CA SER A 132 -5.37 -10.43 11.78
C SER A 132 -4.63 -9.24 12.43
N GLN A 133 -4.21 -9.38 13.70
CA GLN A 133 -3.54 -8.31 14.45
C GLN A 133 -2.02 -8.46 14.36
N SER A 134 -1.53 -9.70 14.36
CA SER A 134 -0.12 -10.04 14.34
C SER A 134 0.15 -11.12 13.29
N PHE A 135 0.71 -10.71 12.15
CA PHE A 135 1.08 -11.63 11.08
C PHE A 135 2.42 -11.30 10.43
N GLU A 136 2.98 -12.31 9.77
CA GLU A 136 4.23 -12.25 9.02
C GLU A 136 3.97 -12.69 7.58
N ILE A 137 4.62 -12.00 6.64
CA ILE A 137 4.69 -12.44 5.24
C ILE A 137 6.02 -13.14 5.03
N LEU A 138 5.97 -14.32 4.43
CA LEU A 138 7.13 -15.11 4.07
C LEU A 138 7.21 -15.22 2.56
N ASP A 139 8.43 -15.17 2.02
CA ASP A 139 8.68 -15.46 0.61
C ASP A 139 8.60 -16.97 0.31
N ALA A 140 8.78 -17.34 -0.95
CA ALA A 140 8.77 -18.73 -1.40
C ALA A 140 9.86 -19.61 -0.73
N ALA A 141 10.91 -19.01 -0.17
CA ALA A 141 11.96 -19.70 0.58
C ALA A 141 11.63 -19.81 2.09
N ASN A 142 10.41 -19.44 2.51
CA ASN A 142 9.98 -19.35 3.92
C ASN A 142 10.79 -18.34 4.74
N LYS A 143 11.40 -17.34 4.11
CA LYS A 143 12.06 -16.25 4.84
C LYS A 143 11.02 -15.16 5.14
N VAL A 144 10.98 -14.71 6.39
CA VAL A 144 10.14 -13.56 6.78
C VAL A 144 10.67 -12.30 6.11
N ILE A 145 9.81 -11.65 5.34
CA ILE A 145 10.13 -10.42 4.59
C ILE A 145 9.35 -9.19 5.07
N ALA A 146 8.24 -9.39 5.78
CA ALA A 146 7.44 -8.30 6.36
C ALA A 146 6.66 -8.77 7.59
N ARG A 147 6.34 -7.83 8.47
CA ARG A 147 5.53 -8.04 9.68
C ARG A 147 4.42 -7.00 9.73
N SER A 148 3.25 -7.37 10.24
CA SER A 148 2.13 -6.45 10.44
C SER A 148 2.54 -5.25 11.31
N GLY A 149 1.99 -4.07 11.01
CA GLY A 149 2.26 -2.82 11.73
C GLY A 149 3.69 -2.26 11.61
N THR A 150 4.65 -3.00 11.07
CA THR A 150 6.03 -2.54 10.92
C THR A 150 6.17 -1.69 9.65
N PRO A 151 6.77 -0.49 9.71
CA PRO A 151 7.04 0.33 8.53
C PRO A 151 7.97 -0.40 7.55
N ILE A 152 7.53 -0.52 6.31
CA ILE A 152 8.28 -1.13 5.20
C ILE A 152 8.18 -0.24 3.97
N THR A 153 9.11 -0.46 3.04
CA THR A 153 9.02 0.08 1.68
C THR A 153 8.86 -1.09 0.72
N ILE A 154 7.80 -1.05 -0.08
CA ILE A 154 7.51 -2.08 -1.09
C ILE A 154 7.84 -1.50 -2.46
N GLY A 155 8.87 -2.02 -3.11
CA GLY A 155 9.10 -1.78 -4.54
C GLY A 155 8.06 -2.53 -5.36
N GLY A 156 7.66 -1.99 -6.52
CA GLY A 156 6.70 -2.65 -7.38
C GLY A 156 6.13 -1.75 -8.45
N GLY A 157 4.96 -2.13 -8.97
CA GLY A 157 4.23 -1.41 -10.00
C GLY A 157 2.73 -1.51 -9.81
N GLY A 158 1.99 -0.58 -10.41
CA GLY A 158 0.53 -0.62 -10.41
C GLY A 158 0.00 -1.73 -11.31
N ALA A 159 -1.19 -2.24 -11.02
CA ALA A 159 -1.95 -3.05 -11.98
C ALA A 159 -3.30 -2.39 -12.27
N ASP A 160 -3.69 -2.36 -13.54
CA ASP A 160 -4.94 -1.73 -13.98
C ASP A 160 -6.18 -2.50 -13.51
N ARG A 161 -6.08 -3.83 -13.41
CA ARG A 161 -7.19 -4.70 -13.05
C ARG A 161 -6.70 -5.98 -12.36
N PHE A 162 -7.61 -6.56 -11.58
CA PHE A 162 -7.43 -7.89 -11.03
C PHE A 162 -7.56 -8.92 -12.15
N GLN A 163 -6.67 -9.91 -12.18
CA GLN A 163 -6.69 -10.95 -13.22
C GLN A 163 -7.37 -12.20 -12.69
N ASP A 164 -8.09 -12.92 -13.55
CA ASP A 164 -8.79 -14.15 -13.19
C ASP A 164 -7.83 -15.28 -12.78
N THR A 165 -6.57 -15.21 -13.23
CA THR A 165 -5.52 -16.19 -12.90
C THR A 165 -4.95 -16.00 -11.50
N TRP A 166 -5.27 -14.89 -10.83
CA TRP A 166 -4.76 -14.59 -9.49
C TRP A 166 -5.62 -15.23 -8.38
N THR A 167 -4.97 -15.55 -7.27
CA THR A 167 -5.64 -16.11 -6.09
C THR A 167 -6.24 -15.01 -5.22
N GLY A 168 -7.11 -15.37 -4.29
CA GLY A 168 -7.64 -14.41 -3.31
C GLY A 168 -8.63 -13.42 -3.91
N GLN A 169 -9.47 -13.85 -4.86
CA GLN A 169 -10.55 -13.05 -5.45
C GLN A 169 -11.46 -12.38 -4.41
N ALA A 170 -11.65 -13.00 -3.24
CA ALA A 170 -12.38 -12.41 -2.12
C ALA A 170 -11.71 -11.15 -1.50
N CYS A 171 -10.45 -10.88 -1.85
CA CYS A 171 -9.72 -9.66 -1.50
C CYS A 171 -9.63 -8.66 -2.64
N ALA A 172 -10.18 -9.01 -3.82
CA ALA A 172 -10.27 -8.05 -4.91
C ALA A 172 -11.15 -6.89 -4.47
N THR A 173 -10.67 -5.68 -4.70
CA THR A 173 -11.44 -4.46 -4.47
C THR A 173 -11.47 -3.62 -5.73
N ASN A 174 -12.37 -2.65 -5.77
CA ASN A 174 -12.34 -1.60 -6.79
C ASN A 174 -11.24 -0.54 -6.53
N GLY A 175 -10.37 -0.79 -5.53
CA GLY A 175 -9.27 0.07 -5.15
C GLY A 175 -8.00 -0.16 -6.00
N PRO A 176 -6.93 0.59 -5.71
CA PRO A 176 -5.65 0.42 -6.39
C PRO A 176 -5.05 -0.96 -6.09
N LEU A 177 -4.41 -1.53 -7.12
CA LEU A 177 -3.66 -2.78 -7.04
C LEU A 177 -2.18 -2.49 -7.16
N TRP A 178 -1.37 -3.19 -6.37
CA TRP A 178 0.08 -3.06 -6.38
C TRP A 178 0.74 -4.42 -6.51
N MET A 179 1.41 -4.63 -7.63
CA MET A 179 2.22 -5.82 -7.89
C MET A 179 3.52 -5.71 -7.08
N VAL A 180 3.71 -6.62 -6.14
CA VAL A 180 4.84 -6.59 -5.22
C VAL A 180 6.12 -7.03 -5.94
N GLY A 181 7.15 -6.19 -5.87
CA GLY A 181 8.51 -6.47 -6.32
C GLY A 181 9.41 -6.80 -5.13
N THR A 182 10.17 -5.82 -4.65
CA THR A 182 11.05 -5.97 -3.49
C THR A 182 10.39 -5.46 -2.21
N VAL A 183 10.80 -5.99 -1.06
CA VAL A 183 10.39 -5.49 0.25
C VAL A 183 11.63 -5.18 1.07
N SER A 184 11.70 -3.97 1.62
CA SER A 184 12.75 -3.55 2.52
C SER A 184 12.19 -2.98 3.82
N THR A 185 12.81 -3.37 4.92
CA THR A 185 12.64 -2.73 6.23
C THR A 185 13.60 -1.56 6.31
N ARG A 186 13.15 -0.42 6.82
CA ARG A 186 14.06 0.70 7.13
C ARG A 186 14.96 0.36 8.31
#